data_AF-A0A1X0IXL8-F1
#
_entry.id   AF-A0A1X0IXL8-F1
#
_cell.length_a   1.000
_cell.length_b   1.000
_cell.length_c   1.000
_cell.angle_alpha   90.00
_cell.angle_beta   90.00
_cell.angle_gamma   90.00
#
_symmetry.space_group_name_H-M   'P 1'
#
loop_
_entity.id
_entity.type
_entity.pdbx_description
1 polymer ?
#
loop_
_entity_poly.entity_id
_entity_poly.type
_entity_poly.pdbx_seq_one_letter_code
_entity_poly.pdbx_strand_id
1 'polypeptide(L)'
;MIARLAGPEHDQTVQAVVDQLSGEQGAVDAIVDDAVSDPERLEMLERLGNHDDFRSTTLDRVAALTAEALGTPMAAVSIVYPDRQVLAGSTASDEALPRVRPIEMSICKFTVASREPLVVDDTRAHPLLADHPAVKEGVLAYAGIPLIDSNGHVAGTLCTWDTRPRHWSSGQVQILNDLAAVARQRLLAEPRDA
;
A
#
# COMPACT_ATOMS: atom_id res chain seq x y z
N MET A 1 -28.36 -15.30 -21.77
CA MET A 1 -27.45 -15.50 -22.93
C MET A 1 -26.03 -15.26 -22.41
N ILE A 2 -25.14 -16.20 -22.73
CA ILE A 2 -23.89 -16.50 -22.06
C ILE A 2 -22.81 -15.40 -22.19
N ALA A 3 -22.10 -15.19 -21.09
CA ALA A 3 -20.72 -14.74 -20.87
C ALA A 3 -20.07 -13.71 -21.81
N ARG A 4 -19.58 -12.63 -21.20
CA ARG A 4 -18.34 -11.97 -21.64
C ARG A 4 -17.28 -12.22 -20.56
N LEU A 5 -16.33 -13.07 -20.93
CA LEU A 5 -15.14 -13.42 -20.17
C LEU A 5 -14.28 -12.16 -19.98
N ALA A 6 -13.94 -11.83 -18.73
CA ALA A 6 -12.73 -11.08 -18.43
C ALA A 6 -11.73 -12.11 -17.89
N GLY A 7 -10.79 -12.51 -18.75
CA GLY A 7 -9.73 -13.47 -18.44
C GLY A 7 -8.60 -12.85 -17.60
N PRO A 8 -7.51 -13.60 -17.39
CA PRO A 8 -6.44 -13.35 -16.41
C PRO A 8 -5.47 -12.21 -16.81
N GLU A 9 -5.92 -11.23 -17.60
CA GLU A 9 -5.02 -10.26 -18.26
C GLU A 9 -4.41 -9.22 -17.30
N HIS A 10 -4.93 -9.07 -16.09
CA HIS A 10 -4.31 -8.20 -15.08
C HIS A 10 -3.06 -8.84 -14.42
N ASP A 11 -2.88 -10.15 -14.59
CA ASP A 11 -1.75 -10.90 -14.01
C ASP A 11 -0.50 -10.86 -14.91
N GLN A 12 -0.67 -10.66 -16.22
CA GLN A 12 0.43 -10.74 -17.19
C GLN A 12 1.32 -9.49 -17.21
N THR A 13 0.78 -8.31 -16.94
CA THR A 13 1.56 -7.06 -16.89
C THR A 13 2.34 -6.95 -15.59
N VAL A 14 1.76 -7.43 -14.48
CA VAL A 14 2.42 -7.50 -13.17
C VAL A 14 3.54 -8.54 -13.20
N GLN A 15 3.30 -9.72 -13.78
CA GLN A 15 4.34 -10.75 -13.95
C GLN A 15 5.47 -10.27 -14.88
N ALA A 16 5.20 -9.46 -15.91
CA ALA A 16 6.25 -8.93 -16.78
C ALA A 16 7.19 -7.94 -16.08
N VAL A 17 6.65 -7.11 -15.17
CA VAL A 17 7.45 -6.24 -14.30
C VAL A 17 8.19 -7.08 -13.27
N VAL A 18 7.54 -8.05 -12.61
CA VAL A 18 8.18 -8.97 -11.65
C VAL A 18 9.28 -9.83 -12.31
N ASP A 19 9.10 -10.29 -13.54
CA ASP A 19 10.10 -11.07 -14.30
C ASP A 19 11.28 -10.20 -14.75
N GLN A 20 11.07 -8.92 -15.07
CA GLN A 20 12.16 -7.95 -15.29
C GLN A 20 12.91 -7.59 -13.99
N LEU A 21 12.25 -7.70 -12.83
CA LEU A 21 12.78 -7.34 -11.52
C LEU A 21 13.42 -8.52 -10.75
N SER A 22 13.32 -9.75 -11.26
CA SER A 22 13.79 -10.97 -10.56
C SER A 22 15.30 -11.22 -10.63
N GLY A 23 16.09 -10.32 -11.22
CA GLY A 23 17.52 -10.53 -11.48
C GLY A 23 18.48 -9.92 -10.46
N GLU A 24 18.17 -8.76 -9.88
CA GLU A 24 19.09 -8.03 -8.99
C GLU A 24 18.28 -7.23 -7.98
N GLN A 25 18.16 -7.70 -6.73
CA GLN A 25 17.47 -6.98 -5.64
C GLN A 25 17.94 -5.50 -5.55
N GLY A 26 19.22 -5.24 -5.83
CA GLY A 26 19.77 -3.88 -5.87
C GLY A 26 19.21 -2.99 -6.99
N ALA A 27 18.80 -3.55 -8.13
CA ALA A 27 18.15 -2.78 -9.19
C ALA A 27 16.71 -2.41 -8.80
N VAL A 28 16.00 -3.33 -8.12
CA VAL A 28 14.65 -3.08 -7.60
C VAL A 28 14.67 -2.00 -6.53
N ASP A 29 15.60 -2.09 -5.57
CA ASP A 29 15.73 -1.09 -4.53
C ASP A 29 16.06 0.29 -5.11
N ALA A 30 16.96 0.38 -6.10
CA ALA A 30 17.26 1.66 -6.76
C ALA A 30 16.04 2.28 -7.48
N ILE A 31 15.22 1.47 -8.15
CA ILE A 31 13.97 1.95 -8.80
C ILE A 31 12.96 2.43 -7.75
N VAL A 32 12.81 1.67 -6.68
CA VAL A 32 11.92 2.04 -5.57
C VAL A 32 12.39 3.34 -4.94
N ASP A 33 13.68 3.46 -4.65
CA ASP A 33 14.30 4.63 -4.02
C ASP A 33 14.13 5.88 -4.89
N ASP A 34 14.35 5.77 -6.21
CA ASP A 34 14.11 6.85 -7.17
C ASP A 34 12.63 7.27 -7.16
N ALA A 35 11.70 6.31 -7.21
CA ALA A 35 10.27 6.60 -7.26
C ALA A 35 9.73 7.21 -5.95
N VAL A 36 10.20 6.78 -4.77
CA VAL A 36 9.77 7.37 -3.49
C VAL A 36 10.42 8.74 -3.26
N SER A 37 11.56 9.01 -3.88
CA SER A 37 12.32 10.27 -3.78
C SER A 37 12.01 11.28 -4.89
N ASP A 38 11.07 10.97 -5.77
CA ASP A 38 10.58 11.87 -6.83
C ASP A 38 10.26 13.27 -6.25
N PRO A 39 10.91 14.35 -6.70
CA PRO A 39 10.73 15.68 -6.13
C PRO A 39 9.29 16.21 -6.21
N GLU A 40 8.59 15.98 -7.31
CA GLU A 40 7.20 16.45 -7.47
C GLU A 40 6.25 15.70 -6.51
N ARG A 41 6.52 14.41 -6.31
CA ARG A 41 5.84 13.60 -5.32
C ARG A 41 6.13 14.09 -3.90
N LEU A 42 7.37 14.44 -3.58
CA LEU A 42 7.73 14.96 -2.27
C LEU A 42 7.07 16.32 -2.01
N GLU A 43 7.03 17.22 -3.00
CA GLU A 43 6.26 18.47 -2.90
C GLU A 43 4.77 18.20 -2.67
N MET A 44 4.21 17.16 -3.28
CA MET A 44 2.84 16.72 -3.00
C MET A 44 2.68 16.28 -1.53
N LEU A 45 3.61 15.49 -0.99
CA LEU A 45 3.56 15.10 0.42
C LEU A 45 3.72 16.28 1.37
N GLU A 46 4.56 17.26 1.05
CA GLU A 46 4.73 18.48 1.84
C GLU A 46 3.42 19.28 1.91
N ARG A 47 2.65 19.35 0.81
CA ARG A 47 1.33 20.01 0.78
C ARG A 47 0.29 19.33 1.67
N LEU A 48 0.43 18.03 1.91
CA LEU A 48 -0.48 17.30 2.82
C LEU A 48 -0.23 17.65 4.31
N GLY A 49 0.93 18.23 4.64
CA GLY A 49 1.31 18.71 5.97
C GLY A 49 2.36 17.84 6.67
N ASN A 50 2.81 18.25 7.86
CA ASN A 50 3.77 17.47 8.64
C ASN A 50 3.10 16.22 9.24
N HIS A 51 3.33 15.05 8.63
CA HIS A 51 2.59 13.84 8.97
C HIS A 51 3.16 13.00 10.10
N ASP A 52 4.32 13.33 10.65
CA ASP A 52 4.90 12.56 11.76
C ASP A 52 3.98 12.55 13.00
N ASP A 53 3.12 13.57 13.16
CA ASP A 53 2.07 13.67 14.20
C ASP A 53 0.63 13.52 13.66
N PHE A 54 0.44 13.17 12.38
CA PHE A 54 -0.88 13.17 11.75
C PHE A 54 -1.73 11.99 12.24
N ARG A 55 -2.72 12.31 13.08
CA ARG A 55 -3.75 11.38 13.54
C ARG A 55 -5.07 11.73 12.88
N SER A 56 -5.53 10.85 12.00
CA SER A 56 -6.86 10.99 11.41
C SER A 56 -7.75 9.87 11.91
N THR A 57 -8.62 10.18 12.86
CA THR A 57 -9.67 9.25 13.33
C THR A 57 -10.58 8.80 12.18
N THR A 58 -10.70 9.61 11.13
CA THR A 58 -11.40 9.22 9.89
C THR A 58 -10.64 8.12 9.16
N LEU A 59 -9.32 8.24 9.01
CA LEU A 59 -8.51 7.21 8.33
C LEU A 59 -8.37 5.96 9.20
N ASP A 60 -8.33 6.07 10.53
CA ASP A 60 -8.42 4.92 11.44
C ASP A 60 -9.72 4.14 11.20
N ARG A 61 -10.85 4.84 11.03
CA ARG A 61 -12.13 4.20 10.69
C ARG A 61 -12.10 3.53 9.32
N VAL A 62 -11.47 4.15 8.31
CA VAL A 62 -11.32 3.52 6.98
C VAL A 62 -10.48 2.25 7.09
N ALA A 63 -9.37 2.27 7.84
CA ALA A 63 -8.56 1.10 8.10
C ALA A 63 -9.37 0.00 8.82
N ALA A 64 -10.12 0.35 9.88
CA ALA A 64 -10.98 -0.59 10.59
C ALA A 64 -12.03 -1.24 9.69
N LEU A 65 -12.74 -0.44 8.88
CA LEU A 65 -13.73 -0.95 7.92
C LEU A 65 -13.09 -1.84 6.85
N THR A 66 -11.88 -1.52 6.42
CA THR A 66 -11.11 -2.35 5.48
C THR A 66 -10.82 -3.70 6.10
N ALA A 67 -10.31 -3.71 7.34
CA ALA A 67 -9.97 -4.93 8.03
C ALA A 67 -11.20 -5.82 8.27
N GLU A 68 -12.32 -5.21 8.67
CA GLU A 68 -13.60 -5.89 8.88
C GLU A 68 -14.14 -6.48 7.58
N ALA A 69 -14.20 -5.69 6.51
CA ALA A 69 -14.78 -6.11 5.23
C ALA A 69 -13.98 -7.23 4.56
N LEU A 70 -12.65 -7.25 4.73
CA LEU A 70 -11.76 -8.26 4.15
C LEU A 70 -11.45 -9.41 5.11
N GLY A 71 -11.91 -9.33 6.37
CA GLY A 71 -11.70 -10.34 7.40
C GLY A 71 -10.25 -10.46 7.86
N THR A 72 -9.47 -9.38 7.80
CA THR A 72 -8.04 -9.32 8.12
C THR A 72 -7.78 -8.76 9.51
N PRO A 73 -6.72 -9.21 10.21
CA PRO A 73 -6.40 -8.67 11.52
C PRO A 73 -5.92 -7.21 11.42
N MET A 74 -5.32 -6.84 10.30
CA MET A 74 -4.61 -5.58 10.15
C MET A 74 -4.96 -4.85 8.87
N ALA A 75 -5.15 -3.54 8.98
CA ALA A 75 -5.17 -2.63 7.84
C ALA A 75 -4.64 -1.25 8.24
N ALA A 76 -4.13 -0.51 7.27
CA ALA A 76 -3.63 0.83 7.48
C ALA A 76 -3.77 1.70 6.23
N VAL A 77 -3.92 2.99 6.47
CA VAL A 77 -3.65 4.04 5.49
C VAL A 77 -2.23 4.53 5.75
N SER A 78 -1.31 4.22 4.84
CA SER A 78 0.11 4.56 4.97
C SER A 78 0.50 5.67 4.01
N ILE A 79 1.34 6.59 4.48
CA ILE A 79 2.09 7.56 3.66
C ILE A 79 3.53 7.07 3.59
N VAL A 80 4.15 7.15 2.41
CA VAL A 80 5.51 6.64 2.20
C VAL A 80 6.45 7.80 1.90
N TYR A 81 7.52 7.92 2.68
CA TYR A 81 8.63 8.85 2.48
C TYR A 81 9.87 8.07 2.04
N PRO A 82 10.95 8.75 1.60
CA PRO A 82 12.18 8.08 1.19
C PRO A 82 12.83 7.25 2.30
N ASP A 83 12.74 7.71 3.55
CA ASP A 83 13.42 7.13 4.70
C ASP A 83 12.47 6.39 5.66
N ARG A 84 11.16 6.61 5.54
CA ARG A 84 10.16 6.09 6.48
C ARG A 84 8.78 5.86 5.87
N GLN A 85 8.00 5.04 6.53
CA GLN A 85 6.56 4.94 6.34
C GLN A 85 5.85 5.53 7.56
N VAL A 86 4.77 6.28 7.32
CA VAL A 86 3.90 6.85 8.36
C VAL A 86 2.50 6.27 8.26
N LEU A 87 1.96 5.74 9.36
CA LEU A 87 0.58 5.25 9.45
C LEU A 87 -0.39 6.40 9.78
N ALA A 88 -0.95 7.01 8.74
CA ALA A 88 -1.94 8.08 8.85
C ALA A 88 -3.29 7.60 9.42
N GLY A 89 -3.59 6.31 9.27
CA GLY A 89 -4.66 5.61 9.96
C GLY A 89 -4.32 4.12 10.10
N SER A 90 -4.71 3.47 11.20
CA SER A 90 -4.38 2.07 11.44
C SER A 90 -5.40 1.38 12.34
N THR A 91 -5.55 0.06 12.19
CA THR A 91 -6.27 -0.78 13.15
C THR A 91 -5.43 -1.11 14.40
N ALA A 92 -4.11 -1.03 14.32
CA ALA A 92 -3.22 -1.27 15.47
C ALA A 92 -3.13 -0.07 16.40
N SER A 93 -2.93 -0.37 17.69
CA SER A 93 -2.45 0.63 18.65
C SER A 93 -1.00 1.02 18.36
N ASP A 94 -0.63 2.22 18.81
CA ASP A 94 0.73 2.75 18.63
C ASP A 94 1.79 1.89 19.36
N GLU A 95 1.39 1.15 20.40
CA GLU A 95 2.25 0.18 21.13
C GLU A 95 2.49 -1.11 20.35
N ALA A 96 1.47 -1.61 19.65
CA ALA A 96 1.56 -2.85 18.88
C ALA A 96 2.26 -2.62 17.54
N LEU A 97 2.05 -1.47 16.92
CA LEU A 97 2.68 -1.09 15.66
C LEU A 97 2.96 0.43 15.67
N PRO A 98 4.24 0.83 15.85
CA PRO A 98 4.62 2.24 15.79
C PRO A 98 4.18 2.88 14.48
N ARG A 99 3.68 4.12 14.56
CA ARG A 99 3.18 4.84 13.39
C ARG A 99 4.27 5.18 12.38
N VAL A 100 5.44 5.55 12.87
CA VAL A 100 6.60 5.82 12.03
C VAL A 100 7.46 4.56 12.02
N ARG A 101 7.77 4.07 10.82
CA ARG A 101 8.58 2.86 10.62
C ARG A 101 9.67 3.12 9.59
N PRO A 102 10.85 2.48 9.71
CA PRO A 102 11.86 2.52 8.66
C PRO A 102 11.30 2.05 7.32
N ILE A 103 11.75 2.66 6.22
CA ILE A 103 11.26 2.34 4.87
C ILE A 103 11.51 0.87 4.48
N GLU A 104 12.54 0.24 5.05
CA GLU A 104 12.87 -1.17 4.84
C GLU A 104 11.80 -2.13 5.36
N MET A 105 10.92 -1.64 6.24
CA MET A 105 9.76 -2.39 6.74
C MET A 105 8.51 -2.22 5.88
N SER A 106 8.53 -1.31 4.90
CA SER A 106 7.39 -0.94 4.07
C SER A 106 7.26 -1.86 2.85
N ILE A 107 6.24 -2.71 2.83
CA ILE A 107 5.80 -3.34 1.58
C ILE A 107 5.12 -2.29 0.67
N CYS A 108 4.49 -1.27 1.26
CA CYS A 108 3.78 -0.22 0.55
C CYS A 108 4.66 0.56 -0.45
N LYS A 109 5.98 0.58 -0.25
CA LYS A 109 6.94 1.23 -1.16
C LYS A 109 6.89 0.64 -2.58
N PHE A 110 6.62 -0.65 -2.72
CA PHE A 110 6.50 -1.31 -4.03
C PHE A 110 5.23 -0.87 -4.77
N THR A 111 4.11 -0.70 -4.06
CA THR A 111 2.87 -0.13 -4.61
C THR A 111 3.05 1.34 -5.02
N VAL A 112 3.81 2.11 -4.23
CA VAL A 112 4.14 3.51 -4.58
C VAL A 112 5.02 3.58 -5.83
N ALA A 113 6.05 2.74 -5.92
CA ALA A 113 6.97 2.73 -7.06
C ALA A 113 6.28 2.27 -8.35
N SER A 114 5.49 1.20 -8.30
CA SER A 114 4.76 0.68 -9.46
C SER A 114 3.55 1.52 -9.85
N ARG A 115 2.99 2.30 -8.90
CA ARG A 115 1.70 3.00 -9.03
C ARG A 115 0.51 2.07 -9.30
N GLU A 116 0.67 0.78 -9.02
CA GLU A 116 -0.32 -0.26 -9.29
C GLU A 116 -0.65 -1.04 -8.00
N PRO A 117 -1.86 -1.64 -7.89
CA PRO A 117 -2.20 -2.55 -6.81
C PRO A 117 -1.16 -3.66 -6.62
N LEU A 118 -0.80 -3.95 -5.37
CA LEU A 118 0.01 -5.11 -5.01
C LEU A 118 -0.83 -6.07 -4.18
N VAL A 119 -1.14 -7.23 -4.75
CA VAL A 119 -1.98 -8.27 -4.13
C VAL A 119 -1.19 -9.57 -4.08
N VAL A 120 -0.93 -10.06 -2.88
CA VAL A 120 -0.04 -11.19 -2.62
C VAL A 120 -0.72 -12.18 -1.66
N ASP A 121 -0.98 -13.38 -2.17
CA ASP A 121 -1.64 -14.47 -1.45
C ASP A 121 -0.73 -15.10 -0.38
N ASP A 122 0.55 -15.33 -0.72
CA ASP A 122 1.62 -15.78 0.19
C ASP A 122 2.93 -15.05 -0.08
N THR A 123 3.33 -14.15 0.82
CA THR A 123 4.54 -13.32 0.67
C THR A 123 5.83 -14.13 0.65
N ARG A 124 5.84 -15.33 1.23
CA ARG A 124 7.02 -16.22 1.24
C ARG A 124 7.28 -16.85 -0.12
N ALA A 125 6.26 -16.93 -0.96
CA ALA A 125 6.36 -17.43 -2.34
C ALA A 125 6.61 -16.30 -3.35
N HIS A 126 6.52 -15.04 -2.92
CA HIS A 126 6.67 -13.89 -3.79
C HIS A 126 8.16 -13.54 -4.01
N PRO A 127 8.67 -13.47 -5.26
CA PRO A 127 10.09 -13.30 -5.55
C PRO A 127 10.73 -12.07 -4.88
N LEU A 128 10.00 -10.96 -4.80
CA LEU A 128 10.49 -9.71 -4.20
C LEU A 128 10.27 -9.62 -2.68
N LEU A 129 9.36 -10.41 -2.11
CA LEU A 129 8.95 -10.25 -0.71
C LEU A 129 9.43 -11.38 0.20
N ALA A 130 9.82 -12.54 -0.34
CA ALA A 130 10.16 -13.71 0.46
C ALA A 130 11.23 -13.42 1.54
N ASP A 131 12.23 -12.59 1.22
CA ASP A 131 13.30 -12.19 2.14
C ASP A 131 13.04 -10.85 2.86
N HIS A 132 11.92 -10.19 2.57
CA HIS A 132 11.60 -8.86 3.07
C HIS A 132 11.42 -8.86 4.60
N PRO A 133 11.94 -7.85 5.33
CA PRO A 133 11.86 -7.80 6.79
C PRO A 133 10.45 -7.98 7.36
N ALA A 134 9.43 -7.38 6.74
CA ALA A 134 8.03 -7.53 7.15
C ALA A 134 7.51 -8.98 7.09
N VAL A 135 8.03 -9.81 6.16
CA VAL A 135 7.67 -11.24 6.09
C VAL A 135 8.26 -12.00 7.27
N LYS A 136 9.47 -11.64 7.71
CA LYS A 136 10.09 -12.19 8.93
C LYS A 136 9.34 -11.79 10.21
N GLU A 137 8.64 -10.65 10.19
CA GLU A 137 7.70 -10.22 11.24
C GLU A 137 6.30 -10.83 11.12
N GLY A 138 6.08 -11.72 10.15
CA GLY A 138 4.86 -12.51 10.04
C GLY A 138 3.81 -11.94 9.10
N VAL A 139 4.12 -10.98 8.24
CA VAL A 139 3.21 -10.58 7.14
C VAL A 139 3.21 -11.67 6.07
N LEU A 140 2.22 -12.56 6.09
CA LEU A 140 2.13 -13.71 5.18
C LEU A 140 1.18 -13.51 4.00
N ALA A 141 0.20 -12.61 4.11
CA ALA A 141 -0.62 -12.16 2.99
C ALA A 141 -0.72 -10.64 3.02
N TYR A 142 -0.74 -10.00 1.85
CA TYR A 142 -0.77 -8.55 1.73
C TYR A 142 -1.62 -8.11 0.54
N ALA A 143 -2.41 -7.06 0.72
CA ALA A 143 -3.05 -6.35 -0.39
C ALA A 143 -2.94 -4.84 -0.15
N GLY A 144 -2.47 -4.09 -1.13
CA GLY A 144 -2.29 -2.65 -1.07
C GLY A 144 -2.75 -1.95 -2.34
N ILE A 145 -3.56 -0.90 -2.19
CA ILE A 145 -4.05 -0.06 -3.29
C ILE A 145 -3.40 1.32 -3.19
N PRO A 146 -2.83 1.86 -4.28
CA PRO A 146 -2.19 3.17 -4.28
C PRO A 146 -3.19 4.31 -4.04
N LEU A 147 -2.76 5.32 -3.28
CA LEU A 147 -3.51 6.56 -3.06
C LEU A 147 -2.94 7.66 -3.94
N ILE A 148 -3.53 7.80 -5.14
CA ILE A 148 -3.01 8.65 -6.23
C ILE A 148 -3.70 10.03 -6.24
N ASP A 149 -2.91 11.10 -6.35
CA ASP A 149 -3.43 12.45 -6.53
C ASP A 149 -3.93 12.71 -7.96
N SER A 150 -4.39 13.93 -8.24
CA SER A 150 -4.86 14.31 -9.57
C SER A 150 -3.75 14.42 -10.63
N ASN A 151 -2.49 14.51 -10.20
CA ASN A 151 -1.32 14.65 -11.07
C ASN A 151 -0.64 13.29 -11.35
N GLY A 152 -1.09 12.20 -10.70
CA GLY A 152 -0.52 10.87 -10.87
C GLY A 152 0.57 10.52 -9.84
N HIS A 153 0.78 11.35 -8.83
CA HIS A 153 1.73 11.08 -7.74
C HIS A 153 1.06 10.23 -6.64
N VAL A 154 1.79 9.24 -6.13
CA VAL A 154 1.26 8.29 -5.13
C VAL A 154 1.73 8.66 -3.74
N ALA A 155 0.83 9.10 -2.87
CA ALA A 155 1.18 9.47 -1.49
C ALA A 155 1.55 8.24 -0.63
N GLY A 156 0.89 7.12 -0.90
CA GLY A 156 1.08 5.87 -0.20
C GLY A 156 -0.02 4.88 -0.55
N THR A 157 -0.55 4.14 0.44
CA THR A 157 -1.49 3.04 0.17
C THR A 157 -2.59 2.96 1.22
N LEU A 158 -3.78 2.48 0.82
CA LEU A 158 -4.63 1.71 1.74
C LEU A 158 -4.23 0.26 1.60
N CYS A 159 -3.74 -0.34 2.69
CA CYS A 159 -3.27 -1.71 2.69
C CYS A 159 -3.84 -2.53 3.83
N THR A 160 -3.82 -3.85 3.66
CA THR A 160 -4.25 -4.83 4.63
C THR A 160 -3.38 -6.07 4.55
N TRP A 161 -3.20 -6.74 5.68
CA TRP A 161 -2.37 -7.93 5.76
C TRP A 161 -2.83 -8.92 6.83
N ASP A 162 -2.32 -10.15 6.73
CA ASP A 162 -2.60 -11.24 7.66
C ASP A 162 -1.32 -12.05 7.96
N THR A 163 -1.34 -12.73 9.10
CA THR A 163 -0.31 -13.67 9.56
C THR A 163 -0.52 -15.09 9.05
N ARG A 164 -1.44 -15.25 8.09
CA ARG A 164 -1.70 -16.48 7.36
C ARG A 164 -1.83 -16.17 5.87
N PRO A 165 -1.41 -17.09 4.98
CA PRO A 165 -1.70 -16.96 3.56
C PRO A 165 -3.20 -16.84 3.31
N ARG A 166 -3.58 -16.09 2.28
CA ARG A 166 -4.98 -15.86 1.91
C ARG A 166 -5.14 -15.92 0.42
N HIS A 167 -6.36 -16.19 -0.03
CA HIS A 167 -6.74 -15.95 -1.41
C HIS A 167 -7.56 -14.67 -1.47
N TRP A 168 -7.10 -13.67 -2.24
CA TRP A 168 -7.83 -12.43 -2.43
C TRP A 168 -8.79 -12.54 -3.62
N SER A 169 -10.09 -12.66 -3.31
CA SER A 169 -11.12 -12.66 -4.36
C SER A 169 -11.20 -11.31 -5.07
N SER A 170 -11.64 -11.31 -6.34
CA SER A 170 -11.89 -10.07 -7.10
C SER A 170 -12.86 -9.12 -6.39
N GLY A 171 -13.87 -9.66 -5.69
CA GLY A 171 -14.80 -8.86 -4.88
C GLY A 171 -14.11 -8.15 -3.70
N GLN A 172 -13.20 -8.82 -3.00
CA GLN A 172 -12.42 -8.21 -1.91
C GLN A 172 -11.47 -7.13 -2.44
N VAL A 173 -10.81 -7.39 -3.58
CA VAL A 173 -9.95 -6.39 -4.22
C VAL A 173 -10.78 -5.18 -4.67
N GLN A 174 -12.01 -5.38 -5.18
CA GLN A 174 -12.89 -4.27 -5.51
C GLN A 174 -13.30 -3.46 -4.27
N ILE A 175 -13.68 -4.11 -3.18
CA ILE A 175 -14.00 -3.44 -1.91
C ILE A 175 -12.81 -2.61 -1.42
N LEU A 176 -11.60 -3.17 -1.49
CA LEU A 176 -10.38 -2.46 -1.09
C LEU A 176 -10.14 -1.24 -1.98
N ASN A 177 -10.35 -1.34 -3.29
CA ASN A 177 -10.27 -0.20 -4.21
C ASN A 177 -11.29 0.90 -3.87
N ASP A 178 -12.53 0.52 -3.57
CA ASP A 178 -13.59 1.48 -3.22
C ASP A 178 -13.26 2.21 -1.89
N LEU A 179 -12.76 1.47 -0.89
CA LEU A 179 -12.31 2.06 0.38
C LEU A 179 -11.05 2.91 0.20
N ALA A 180 -10.15 2.54 -0.71
CA ALA A 180 -8.98 3.33 -1.05
C ALA A 180 -9.39 4.67 -1.68
N ALA A 181 -10.45 4.70 -2.49
CA ALA A 181 -11.00 5.95 -3.02
C ALA A 181 -11.52 6.88 -1.91
N VAL A 182 -12.13 6.33 -0.86
CA VAL A 182 -12.55 7.10 0.33
C VAL A 182 -11.35 7.61 1.13
N ALA A 183 -10.35 6.74 1.37
CA ALA A 183 -9.11 7.13 2.05
C ALA A 183 -8.41 8.27 1.31
N ARG A 184 -8.30 8.14 -0.01
CA ARG A 184 -7.70 9.12 -0.92
C ARG A 184 -8.38 10.47 -0.85
N GLN A 185 -9.71 10.51 -0.93
CA GLN A 185 -10.48 11.76 -0.81
C GLN A 185 -10.23 12.45 0.53
N ARG A 186 -10.11 11.70 1.63
CA ARG A 186 -9.85 12.27 2.95
C ARG A 186 -8.40 12.72 3.11
N LEU A 187 -7.45 11.94 2.62
CA LEU A 187 -6.02 12.18 2.76
C LEU A 187 -5.56 13.36 1.90
N LEU A 188 -6.00 13.38 0.64
CA LEU A 188 -5.62 14.36 -0.37
C LEU A 188 -6.60 15.54 -0.45
N ALA A 189 -7.48 15.69 0.56
CA ALA A 189 -8.31 16.87 0.67
C ALA A 189 -7.40 18.08 0.90
N GLU A 190 -7.54 19.11 0.07
CA GLU A 190 -6.88 20.39 0.31
C GLU A 190 -7.26 20.93 1.69
N PRO A 191 -6.33 21.60 2.40
CA PRO A 191 -6.67 22.34 3.60
C PRO A 191 -7.82 23.29 3.26
N ARG A 192 -8.97 23.13 3.91
CA ARG A 192 -10.00 24.16 3.82
C ARG A 192 -9.43 25.39 4.51
N ASP A 193 -9.20 26.45 3.75
CA ASP A 193 -8.90 27.77 4.28
C ASP A 193 -9.83 28.06 5.47
N ALA A 194 -9.23 28.23 6.65
CA ALA A 194 -9.91 28.53 7.90
C ALA A 194 -10.09 30.05 8.07
#